data_AF-J9GD96-F1
#
_entry.id   AF-J9GD96-F1
#
_cell.length_a   1.000
_cell.length_b   1.000
_cell.length_c   1.000
_cell.angle_alpha   90.00
_cell.angle_beta   90.00
_cell.angle_gamma   90.00
#
_symmetry.space_group_name_H-M   'P 1'
#
loop_
_entity.id
_entity.type
_entity.pdbx_description
1 polymer ?
#
loop_
_entity_poly.entity_id
_entity_poly.type
_entity_poly.pdbx_seq_one_letter_code
_entity_poly.pdbx_strand_id
1 'polypeptide(L)'
;MYYNGKPAVGIALSMEDGGDNIRLGQNLAKEIKKIQAELPLGLELNQVANQPEVVKNSISEFSESLYEAILIVLVVSLFSLGRRSGYVISCCIPLILLGSFCGMYILGIDLHKVSLGALVVSLGMLVD
;
A
#
# COMPACT_ATOMS: atom_id res chain seq x y z
N MET A 1 -20.50 -20.18 -15.19
CA MET A 1 -19.34 -20.25 -14.28
C MET A 1 -19.72 -21.19 -13.15
N TYR A 2 -18.77 -21.94 -12.57
CA TYR A 2 -19.04 -22.72 -11.36
C TYR A 2 -18.23 -22.10 -10.23
N TYR A 3 -18.86 -21.90 -9.07
CA TYR A 3 -18.21 -21.41 -7.86
C TYR A 3 -18.43 -22.44 -6.75
N ASN A 4 -17.35 -22.99 -6.19
CA ASN A 4 -17.39 -24.09 -5.22
C ASN A 4 -18.32 -25.26 -5.63
N GLY A 5 -18.27 -25.66 -6.90
CA GLY A 5 -19.05 -26.78 -7.44
C GLY A 5 -20.55 -26.49 -7.68
N LYS A 6 -21.04 -25.29 -7.36
CA LYS A 6 -22.42 -24.85 -7.65
C LYS A 6 -22.46 -23.97 -8.92
N PRO A 7 -23.52 -24.05 -9.75
CA PRO A 7 -23.73 -23.13 -10.86
C PRO A 7 -23.76 -21.69 -10.34
N ALA A 8 -22.96 -20.81 -10.92
CA ALA A 8 -22.84 -19.42 -10.50
C ALA A 8 -22.82 -18.47 -11.71
N VAL A 9 -23.26 -17.23 -11.45
CA VAL A 9 -23.15 -16.11 -12.39
C VAL A 9 -21.97 -15.26 -11.96
N GLY A 10 -21.00 -15.08 -12.86
CA GLY A 10 -19.86 -14.20 -12.62
C GLY A 10 -20.17 -12.80 -13.14
N ILE A 11 -19.91 -11.78 -12.31
CA ILE A 11 -19.97 -10.37 -12.69
C ILE A 11 -18.55 -9.83 -12.60
N ALA A 12 -18.01 -9.35 -13.73
CA ALA A 12 -16.72 -8.70 -13.78
C ALA A 12 -16.92 -7.18 -13.83
N LEU A 13 -16.17 -6.45 -13.02
CA LEU A 13 -16.19 -5.00 -12.96
C LEU A 13 -14.78 -4.49 -13.26
N SER A 14 -14.69 -3.55 -14.19
CA SER A 14 -13.45 -2.84 -14.48
C SER A 14 -13.55 -1.43 -13.98
N MET A 15 -12.44 -0.93 -13.46
CA MET A 15 -12.25 0.48 -13.18
C MET A 15 -12.17 1.27 -14.50
N GLU A 16 -12.74 2.48 -14.49
CA GLU A 16 -12.56 3.47 -15.55
C GLU A 16 -11.15 4.11 -15.44
N ASP A 17 -10.56 4.47 -16.58
CA ASP A 17 -9.19 5.00 -16.64
C ASP A 17 -9.03 6.25 -15.76
N GLY A 18 -8.01 6.25 -14.89
CA GLY A 18 -7.76 7.33 -13.92
C GLY A 18 -8.63 7.29 -12.66
N GLY A 19 -9.42 6.23 -12.46
CA GLY A 19 -10.19 6.01 -11.25
C GLY A 19 -9.34 5.67 -10.01
N ASP A 20 -9.85 6.03 -8.83
CA ASP A 20 -9.25 5.66 -7.54
C ASP A 20 -9.72 4.25 -7.11
N ASN A 21 -8.82 3.28 -7.18
CA ASN A 21 -9.05 1.88 -6.79
C ASN A 21 -9.52 1.71 -5.34
N ILE A 22 -9.04 2.55 -4.43
CA ILE A 22 -9.44 2.49 -3.02
C ILE A 22 -10.88 2.97 -2.87
N ARG A 23 -11.24 4.06 -3.56
CA ARG A 23 -12.60 4.63 -3.51
C ARG A 23 -13.62 3.73 -4.20
N LEU A 24 -13.26 3.10 -5.32
CA LEU A 24 -14.09 2.11 -5.99
C LEU A 24 -14.38 0.92 -5.06
N GLY A 25 -13.34 0.37 -4.41
CA GLY A 25 -13.51 -0.75 -3.48
C GLY A 25 -14.46 -0.43 -2.31
N GLN A 26 -14.36 0.77 -1.73
CA GLN A 26 -15.26 1.21 -0.65
C GLN A 26 -16.71 1.36 -1.11
N ASN A 27 -16.92 1.96 -2.29
CA ASN A 27 -18.25 2.14 -2.85
C ASN A 27 -18.87 0.78 -3.23
N LEU A 28 -18.08 -0.11 -3.81
CA LEU A 28 -18.52 -1.44 -4.18
C LEU A 28 -18.92 -2.26 -2.94
N ALA A 29 -18.13 -2.21 -1.87
CA ALA A 29 -18.46 -2.88 -0.61
C ALA A 29 -19.78 -2.36 -0.01
N LYS A 30 -20.04 -1.05 -0.07
CA LYS A 30 -21.30 -0.46 0.39
C LYS A 30 -22.49 -0.91 -0.46
N GLU A 31 -22.36 -0.91 -1.77
CA GLU A 31 -23.43 -1.34 -2.68
C GLU A 31 -23.69 -2.84 -2.58
N ILE A 32 -22.63 -3.67 -2.51
CA ILE A 32 -22.77 -5.11 -2.27
C ILE A 32 -23.55 -5.36 -0.97
N LYS A 33 -23.26 -4.62 0.10
CA LYS A 33 -23.96 -4.78 1.39
C LYS A 33 -25.45 -4.39 1.31
N LYS A 34 -25.82 -3.38 0.51
CA LYS A 34 -27.22 -3.04 0.25
C LYS A 34 -27.94 -4.12 -0.56
N ILE A 35 -27.31 -4.58 -1.64
CA ILE A 35 -27.85 -5.63 -2.51
C ILE A 35 -28.02 -6.93 -1.72
N GLN A 36 -27.08 -7.24 -0.82
CA GLN A 36 -27.14 -8.40 0.08
C GLN A 36 -28.31 -8.34 1.07
N ALA A 37 -28.78 -7.15 1.43
CA ALA A 37 -29.95 -6.97 2.29
C ALA A 37 -31.29 -7.14 1.54
N GLU A 38 -31.32 -6.87 0.24
CA GLU A 38 -32.50 -7.04 -0.62
C GLU A 38 -32.54 -8.40 -1.35
N LEU A 39 -31.50 -9.21 -1.17
CA LEU A 39 -31.35 -10.49 -1.86
C LEU A 39 -32.37 -11.52 -1.34
N PRO A 40 -33.19 -12.14 -2.22
CA PRO A 40 -34.14 -13.18 -1.82
C PRO A 40 -33.41 -14.43 -1.30
N LEU A 41 -34.09 -15.15 -0.41
CA LEU A 41 -33.57 -16.36 0.23
C LEU A 41 -33.08 -17.38 -0.82
N GLY A 42 -31.81 -17.78 -0.72
CA GLY A 42 -31.18 -18.79 -1.58
C GLY A 42 -30.12 -18.25 -2.56
N LEU A 43 -29.91 -16.94 -2.62
CA LEU A 43 -28.83 -16.33 -3.40
C LEU A 43 -27.70 -15.84 -2.47
N GLU A 44 -26.47 -16.30 -2.70
CA GLU A 44 -25.28 -15.89 -1.97
C GLU A 44 -24.31 -15.14 -2.89
N LEU A 45 -23.98 -13.90 -2.53
CA LEU A 45 -23.05 -13.06 -3.28
C LEU A 45 -21.66 -13.18 -2.65
N ASN A 46 -20.73 -13.82 -3.36
CA ASN A 46 -19.37 -14.07 -2.90
C ASN A 46 -18.36 -13.32 -3.77
N GLN A 47 -17.49 -12.53 -3.13
CA GLN A 47 -16.44 -11.79 -3.83
C GLN A 47 -15.23 -12.71 -4.06
N VAL A 48 -14.96 -13.05 -5.32
CA VAL A 48 -13.95 -14.05 -5.69
C VAL A 48 -12.54 -13.46 -5.87
N ALA A 49 -12.46 -12.20 -6.30
CA ALA A 49 -11.18 -11.52 -6.54
C ALA A 49 -11.24 -10.07 -6.06
N ASN A 50 -10.71 -9.81 -4.86
CA ASN A 50 -10.48 -8.45 -4.37
C ASN A 50 -8.99 -8.09 -4.51
N GLN A 51 -8.53 -7.93 -5.75
CA GLN A 51 -7.16 -7.55 -6.08
C GLN A 51 -6.72 -6.20 -5.44
N PRO A 52 -7.61 -5.19 -5.31
CA PRO A 52 -7.29 -3.95 -4.60
C PRO A 52 -6.95 -4.13 -3.12
N GLU A 53 -7.59 -5.07 -2.43
CA GLU A 53 -7.38 -5.32 -1.00
C GLU A 53 -6.03 -6.00 -0.73
N VAL A 54 -5.63 -6.95 -1.57
CA VAL A 54 -4.30 -7.55 -1.52
C VAL A 54 -3.20 -6.52 -1.80
N VAL A 55 -3.43 -5.58 -2.72
CA VAL A 55 -2.48 -4.50 -2.99
C VAL A 55 -2.39 -3.53 -1.81
N LYS A 56 -3.52 -3.12 -1.22
CA LYS A 56 -3.55 -2.22 -0.06
C LYS A 56 -2.88 -2.84 1.17
N ASN A 57 -3.18 -4.10 1.49
CA ASN A 57 -2.58 -4.79 2.63
C ASN A 57 -1.06 -4.90 2.47
N SER A 58 -0.60 -5.27 1.27
CA SER A 58 0.84 -5.29 1.01
C SER A 58 1.50 -3.92 1.03
N ILE A 59 0.83 -2.82 0.63
CA ILE A 59 1.40 -1.47 0.77
C ILE A 59 1.54 -1.12 2.25
N SER A 60 0.57 -1.50 3.08
CA SER A 60 0.63 -1.30 4.53
C SER A 60 1.80 -2.06 5.16
N GLU A 61 1.93 -3.36 4.88
CA GLU A 61 3.04 -4.18 5.37
C GLU A 61 4.40 -3.64 4.91
N PHE A 62 4.48 -3.13 3.68
CA PHE A 62 5.72 -2.57 3.15
C PHE A 62 6.06 -1.21 3.78
N SER A 63 5.06 -0.38 4.05
CA SER A 63 5.23 0.87 4.78
C SER A 63 5.70 0.62 6.22
N GLU A 64 5.18 -0.43 6.86
CA GLU A 64 5.61 -0.86 8.18
C GLU A 64 7.06 -1.35 8.14
N SER A 65 7.41 -2.19 7.16
CA SER A 65 8.79 -2.65 6.93
C SER A 65 9.77 -1.49 6.66
N LEU A 66 9.35 -0.47 5.89
CA LEU A 66 10.14 0.74 5.65
C LEU A 66 10.38 1.51 6.96
N TYR A 67 9.36 1.65 7.80
CA TYR A 67 9.49 2.31 9.10
C TYR A 67 10.45 1.56 10.02
N GLU A 68 10.36 0.23 10.08
CA GLU A 68 11.31 -0.60 10.83
C GLU A 68 12.74 -0.44 10.31
N ALA A 69 12.93 -0.46 8.99
CA ALA A 69 14.25 -0.27 8.37
C ALA A 69 14.85 1.10 8.73
N ILE A 70 14.08 2.18 8.64
CA ILE A 70 14.51 3.53 9.04
C ILE A 70 14.91 3.54 10.51
N LEU A 71 14.10 2.93 11.38
CA LEU A 71 14.36 2.90 12.82
C LEU A 71 15.66 2.16 13.14
N ILE A 72 15.90 1.00 12.50
CA ILE A 72 17.14 0.23 12.66
C ILE A 72 18.34 1.06 12.21
N VAL A 73 18.25 1.73 11.06
CA VAL A 73 19.33 2.58 10.54
C VAL A 73 19.62 3.75 11.48
N LEU A 74 18.58 4.39 12.05
CA LEU A 74 18.74 5.45 13.05
C LEU A 74 19.44 4.96 14.32
N VAL A 75 19.03 3.80 14.84
CA VAL A 75 19.63 3.21 16.05
C VAL A 75 21.08 2.82 15.80
N VAL A 76 21.36 2.10 14.70
CA VAL A 76 22.72 1.64 14.37
C VAL A 76 23.63 2.83 14.08
N SER A 77 23.18 3.86 13.36
CA SER A 77 24.00 5.05 13.08
C SER A 77 24.32 5.86 14.35
N LEU A 78 23.36 6.02 15.28
CA LEU A 78 23.59 6.67 16.57
C LEU A 78 24.61 5.94 17.43
N PHE A 79 24.56 4.60 17.44
CA PHE A 79 25.51 3.78 18.20
C PHE A 79 26.89 3.70 17.52
N SER A 80 26.94 3.63 16.19
CA SER A 80 28.18 3.41 15.45
C SER A 80 29.01 4.70 15.26
N LEU A 81 28.37 5.81 14.86
CA LEU A 81 29.08 7.07 14.59
C LEU A 81 29.17 8.02 15.80
N GLY A 82 28.56 7.65 16.93
CA GLY A 82 28.51 8.47 18.14
C GLY A 82 27.56 9.67 18.05
N ARG A 83 27.46 10.43 19.15
CA ARG A 83 26.39 11.43 19.35
C ARG A 83 26.33 12.52 18.27
N ARG A 84 27.46 13.13 17.88
CA ARG A 84 27.44 14.27 16.96
C ARG A 84 27.04 13.89 15.54
N SER A 85 27.63 12.83 14.99
CA SER A 85 27.37 12.39 13.62
C SER A 85 26.00 11.70 13.50
N GLY A 86 25.60 10.92 14.50
CA GLY A 86 24.30 10.25 14.49
C GLY A 86 23.11 11.21 14.51
N TYR A 87 23.19 12.35 15.22
CA TYR A 87 22.12 13.36 15.19
C TYR A 87 21.97 14.02 13.81
N VAL A 88 23.08 14.25 13.11
CA VAL A 88 23.04 14.81 11.74
C VAL A 88 22.32 13.85 10.80
N ILE A 89 22.72 12.58 10.79
CA ILE A 89 22.11 11.54 9.95
C ILE A 89 20.63 11.36 10.31
N SER A 90 20.30 11.38 11.60
CA SER A 90 18.92 11.24 12.06
C SER A 90 17.99 12.35 11.59
N CYS A 91 18.52 13.55 11.32
CA CYS A 91 17.75 14.65 10.77
C CYS A 91 17.71 14.60 9.23
N CYS A 92 18.78 14.12 8.59
CA CYS A 92 18.87 14.00 7.13
C CYS A 92 17.92 12.93 6.57
N ILE A 93 17.77 11.78 7.23
CA ILE A 93 16.95 10.67 6.71
C ILE A 93 15.46 11.09 6.50
N PRO A 94 14.76 11.65 7.50
CA PRO A 94 13.38 12.12 7.31
C PRO A 94 13.28 13.23 6.27
N LEU A 95 14.26 14.13 6.22
CA LEU A 95 14.28 15.25 5.28
C LEU A 95 14.35 14.76 3.83
N ILE A 96 15.21 13.78 3.55
CA ILE A 96 15.38 13.21 2.20
C ILE A 96 14.14 12.40 1.78
N LEU A 97 13.55 11.64 2.72
CA LEU A 97 12.29 10.93 2.46
C LEU A 97 11.15 11.90 2.13
N LEU A 98 11.00 12.98 2.91
CA LEU A 98 10.04 14.05 2.62
C LEU A 98 10.30 14.68 1.26
N GLY A 99 11.56 14.96 0.94
CA GLY A 99 11.97 15.48 -0.37
C GLY A 99 11.59 14.54 -1.51
N SER A 100 11.82 13.23 -1.35
CA SER A 100 11.45 12.22 -2.34
C SER A 100 9.94 12.11 -2.52
N PHE A 101 9.16 12.11 -1.44
CA PHE A 101 7.70 12.12 -1.54
C PHE A 101 7.16 13.39 -2.19
N CYS A 102 7.77 14.55 -1.91
CA CYS A 102 7.42 15.81 -2.55
C CYS A 102 7.73 15.76 -4.06
N GLY A 103 8.88 15.21 -4.45
CA GLY A 103 9.25 14.98 -5.85
C GLY A 103 8.28 14.03 -6.56
N MET A 104 7.93 12.91 -5.93
CA MET A 104 6.92 11.98 -6.45
C MET A 104 5.56 12.66 -6.63
N TYR A 105 5.13 13.49 -5.68
CA TYR A 105 3.88 14.23 -5.76
C TYR A 105 3.86 15.21 -6.95
N ILE A 106 4.96 15.97 -7.15
CA ILE A 106 5.08 16.92 -8.27
C ILE A 106 5.11 16.20 -9.62
N LEU A 107 5.75 15.03 -9.68
CA LEU A 107 5.86 14.22 -10.90
C LEU A 107 4.64 13.33 -11.15
N GLY A 108 3.66 13.30 -10.23
CA GLY A 108 2.49 12.43 -10.33
C GLY A 108 2.80 10.93 -10.23
N ILE A 109 3.90 10.57 -9.55
CA ILE A 109 4.31 9.17 -9.37
C ILE A 109 3.59 8.59 -8.15
N ASP A 110 2.76 7.57 -8.39
CA ASP A 110 2.05 6.86 -7.34
C ASP A 110 2.97 6.01 -6.45
N LEU A 111 2.50 5.81 -5.21
CA LEU A 111 3.21 5.05 -4.19
C LEU A 111 2.86 3.56 -4.31
N HIS A 112 3.70 2.81 -5.03
CA HIS A 112 3.55 1.37 -5.22
C HIS A 112 4.64 0.59 -4.47
N LYS A 113 4.45 -0.74 -4.36
CA LYS A 113 5.45 -1.65 -3.73
C LYS A 113 6.85 -1.48 -4.32
N VAL A 114 6.94 -1.26 -5.65
CA VAL A 114 8.20 -1.02 -6.34
C VAL A 114 8.83 0.31 -5.93
N SER A 115 8.04 1.40 -5.87
CA SER A 115 8.49 2.71 -5.41
C SER A 115 9.00 2.66 -3.95
N LEU A 116 8.28 1.96 -3.08
CA LEU A 116 8.68 1.73 -1.69
C LEU A 116 9.97 0.91 -1.58
N GLY A 117 10.12 -0.15 -2.38
CA GLY A 117 11.36 -0.93 -2.44
C GLY A 117 12.56 -0.09 -2.88
N ALA A 118 12.37 0.78 -3.88
CA ALA A 118 13.40 1.71 -4.32
C ALA A 118 13.81 2.70 -3.22
N LEU A 119 12.85 3.21 -2.43
CA LEU A 119 13.13 4.08 -1.29
C LEU A 119 13.97 3.39 -0.21
N VAL A 120 13.67 2.13 0.12
CA VAL A 120 14.46 1.35 1.09
C VAL A 120 15.90 1.16 0.62
N VAL A 121 16.09 0.75 -0.64
CA VAL A 121 17.44 0.52 -1.20
C VAL A 121 18.23 1.83 -1.29
N SER A 122 17.58 2.91 -1.77
CA SER A 122 18.21 4.22 -1.84
C SER A 122 18.59 4.76 -0.46
N LEU A 123 17.79 4.49 0.57
CA LEU A 123 18.12 4.85 1.95
C LEU A 123 19.34 4.07 2.45
N GLY A 124 19.43 2.78 2.15
CA GLY A 124 20.60 1.97 2.48
C GLY A 124 21.88 2.52 1.85
N MET A 125 21.82 2.89 0.56
CA MET A 125 22.96 3.49 -0.16
C MET A 125 23.33 4.90 0.32
N LEU A 126 22.41 5.64 0.93
CA LEU A 126 22.67 6.99 1.45
C LEU A 126 23.50 6.98 2.74
N VAL A 127 23.37 5.91 3.53
CA VAL A 127 23.98 5.80 4.87
C VAL A 127 25.29 5.01 4.86
N ASP A 128 25.54 4.21 3.82
CA ASP A 128 26.84 3.60 3.54
C ASP A 128 27.92 4.66 3.27
#